data_AF-A0A1I3LN94-F1
#
_entry.id   AF-A0A1I3LN94-F1
#
_cell.length_a   1.000
_cell.length_b   1.000
_cell.length_c   1.000
_cell.angle_alpha   90.00
_cell.angle_beta   90.00
_cell.angle_gamma   90.00
#
_symmetry.space_group_name_H-M   'P 1'
#
loop_
_entity.id
_entity.type
_entity.pdbx_description
1 polymer ?
#
loop_
_entity_poly.entity_id
_entity_poly.type
_entity_poly.pdbx_seq_one_letter_code
_entity_poly.pdbx_strand_id
1 'polypeptide(L)'
;MTERSWHDMGGLPAGEMDFSQHDFALWEKRVDALMTLATSRGMFTVDGLRRVLEDMGPEAFETLTYYERWIESVTRNLVEAGAFTPAELAEKLAQVKARGATYGEASLGASDG
;
A
#
# COMPACT_ATOMS: atom_id res chain seq x y z
N MET A 1 -14.06 -23.12 16.55
CA MET A 1 -13.37 -22.03 17.26
C MET A 1 -12.86 -21.09 16.18
N THR A 2 -13.41 -19.88 16.09
CA THR A 2 -12.90 -18.87 15.16
C THR A 2 -11.52 -18.45 15.69
N GLU A 3 -10.49 -18.72 14.90
CA GLU A 3 -9.14 -18.26 15.16
C GLU A 3 -9.13 -16.72 15.11
N ARG A 4 -8.42 -16.07 16.02
CA ARG A 4 -8.35 -14.61 16.10
C ARG A 4 -7.59 -14.09 14.88
N SER A 5 -8.15 -13.13 14.16
CA SER A 5 -7.44 -12.48 13.05
C SER A 5 -6.29 -11.61 13.59
N TRP A 6 -5.22 -11.49 12.81
CA TRP A 6 -3.97 -10.87 13.26
C TRP A 6 -4.11 -9.40 13.67
N HIS A 7 -4.99 -8.65 13.01
CA HIS A 7 -5.24 -7.25 13.33
C HIS A 7 -5.95 -7.04 14.68
N ASP A 8 -6.57 -8.07 15.25
CA ASP A 8 -7.31 -8.03 16.52
C ASP A 8 -6.37 -8.22 17.72
N MET A 9 -5.42 -7.30 17.88
CA MET A 9 -4.44 -7.34 18.97
C MET A 9 -4.94 -6.66 20.27
N GLY A 10 -6.18 -6.17 20.28
CA GLY A 10 -6.76 -5.45 21.40
C GLY A 10 -6.70 -6.25 22.71
N GLY A 11 -6.15 -5.64 23.77
CA GLY A 11 -6.03 -6.27 25.08
C GLY A 11 -4.83 -7.23 25.25
N LEU A 12 -3.99 -7.39 24.23
CA LEU A 12 -2.70 -8.09 24.36
C LEU A 12 -1.61 -7.18 24.96
N PRO A 13 -0.61 -7.75 25.64
CA PRO A 13 0.57 -6.99 26.06
C PRO A 13 1.31 -6.39 24.85
N ALA A 14 1.54 -5.08 24.87
CA ALA A 14 2.18 -4.36 23.76
C ALA A 14 3.72 -4.25 23.85
N GLY A 15 4.30 -4.51 25.02
CA GLY A 15 5.73 -4.28 25.26
C GLY A 15 6.07 -2.79 25.34
N GLU A 16 7.35 -2.46 25.16
CA GLU A 16 7.81 -1.07 25.06
C GLU A 16 7.40 -0.46 23.71
N MET A 17 6.99 0.80 23.74
CA MET A 17 6.51 1.53 22.56
C MET A 17 7.47 2.65 22.20
N ASP A 18 7.78 2.76 20.91
CA ASP A 18 8.46 3.92 20.33
C ASP A 18 7.41 4.97 19.89
N PHE A 19 7.60 6.20 20.34
CA PHE A 19 6.75 7.36 20.00
C PHE A 19 7.51 8.40 19.17
N SER A 20 8.67 8.04 18.63
CA SER A 20 9.42 8.89 17.71
C SER A 20 8.56 9.28 16.51
N GLN A 21 8.78 10.49 16.01
CA GLN A 21 8.07 10.97 14.83
C GLN A 21 8.70 10.35 13.58
N HIS A 22 7.85 9.85 12.68
CA HIS A 22 8.26 9.33 11.39
C HIS A 22 8.34 10.47 10.36
N ASP A 23 9.49 10.62 9.71
CA ASP A 23 9.60 11.53 8.56
C ASP A 23 9.14 10.81 7.29
N PHE A 24 7.97 11.22 6.80
CA PHE A 24 7.35 10.57 5.66
C PHE A 24 8.12 10.85 4.37
N ALA A 25 8.57 9.78 3.72
CA ALA A 25 9.12 9.82 2.38
C ALA A 25 8.06 10.30 1.37
N LEU A 26 8.50 10.87 0.24
CA LEU A 26 7.59 11.38 -0.78
C LEU A 26 6.64 10.29 -1.32
N TRP A 27 7.11 9.05 -1.43
CA TRP A 27 6.29 7.95 -1.92
C TRP A 27 5.17 7.58 -0.94
N GLU A 28 5.39 7.64 0.36
CA GLU A 28 4.37 7.38 1.39
C GLU A 28 3.24 8.41 1.29
N LYS A 29 3.60 9.69 1.10
CA LYS A 29 2.63 10.77 0.84
C LYS A 29 1.85 10.54 -0.45
N ARG A 30 2.46 9.94 -1.48
CA ARG A 30 1.76 9.57 -2.73
C ARG A 30 0.80 8.41 -2.53
N VAL A 31 1.13 7.42 -1.68
CA VAL A 31 0.20 6.33 -1.33
C VAL A 31 -1.05 6.89 -0.65
N ASP A 32 -0.88 7.81 0.31
CA ASP A 32 -2.01 8.48 0.97
C ASP A 32 -2.89 9.27 -0.02
N ALA A 33 -2.25 10.03 -0.93
CA ALA A 33 -2.95 10.74 -1.99
C ALA A 33 -3.72 9.79 -2.93
N LEU A 34 -3.12 8.65 -3.30
CA LEU A 34 -3.78 7.63 -4.14
C LEU A 34 -5.00 7.03 -3.44
N MET A 35 -4.89 6.70 -2.16
CA MET A 35 -6.01 6.21 -1.36
C MET A 35 -7.15 7.24 -1.35
N THR A 36 -6.83 8.51 -1.07
CA THR A 36 -7.81 9.60 -1.04
C THR A 36 -8.49 9.79 -2.41
N LEU A 37 -7.72 9.80 -3.49
CA LEU A 37 -8.26 9.98 -4.83
C LEU A 37 -9.14 8.80 -5.26
N ALA A 38 -8.66 7.57 -5.08
CA ALA A 38 -9.40 6.38 -5.50
C ALA A 38 -10.71 6.20 -4.73
N THR A 39 -10.70 6.42 -3.41
CA THR A 39 -11.92 6.39 -2.59
C THR A 39 -12.88 7.52 -2.94
N SER A 40 -12.39 8.74 -3.19
CA SER A 40 -13.23 9.87 -3.64
C SER A 40 -13.91 9.63 -4.99
N ARG A 41 -13.32 8.79 -5.83
CA ARG A 41 -13.87 8.37 -7.14
C ARG A 41 -14.75 7.13 -7.04
N GLY A 42 -14.96 6.58 -5.84
CA GLY A 42 -15.77 5.39 -5.63
C GLY A 42 -15.16 4.10 -6.17
N MET A 43 -13.84 4.06 -6.40
CA MET A 43 -13.15 2.85 -6.87
C MET A 43 -13.14 1.76 -5.80
N PHE A 44 -12.99 2.15 -4.54
CA PHE A 44 -13.13 1.27 -3.37
C PHE A 44 -13.47 2.12 -2.13
N THR A 45 -13.75 1.45 -1.01
CA THR A 45 -14.08 2.11 0.28
C THR A 45 -12.97 1.92 1.30
N VAL A 46 -13.01 2.68 2.40
CA VAL A 46 -12.12 2.44 3.55
C VAL A 46 -12.26 1.00 4.07
N ASP A 47 -13.49 0.45 4.06
CA ASP A 47 -13.71 -0.95 4.43
C ASP A 47 -13.05 -1.93 3.45
N GLY A 48 -13.03 -1.62 2.15
CA GLY A 48 -12.29 -2.41 1.14
C GLY A 48 -10.79 -2.38 1.35
N LEU A 49 -10.23 -1.22 1.73
CA LEU A 49 -8.83 -1.09 2.13
C LEU A 49 -8.52 -1.97 3.35
N ARG A 50 -9.37 -1.88 4.38
CA ARG A 50 -9.24 -2.64 5.63
C ARG A 50 -9.36 -4.13 5.41
N ARG A 51 -10.35 -4.60 4.65
CA ARG A 51 -10.53 -6.01 4.31
C ARG A 51 -9.23 -6.61 3.80
N VAL A 52 -8.60 -5.97 2.82
CA VAL A 52 -7.34 -6.50 2.26
C VAL A 52 -6.20 -6.48 3.28
N LEU A 53 -6.09 -5.44 4.11
CA LEU A 53 -5.07 -5.36 5.18
C LEU A 53 -5.28 -6.44 6.25
N GLU A 54 -6.53 -6.67 6.65
CA GLU A 54 -6.93 -7.64 7.66
C GLU A 54 -6.82 -9.09 7.14
N ASP A 55 -6.92 -9.27 5.82
CA ASP A 55 -6.62 -10.52 5.10
C ASP A 55 -5.11 -10.77 4.98
N MET A 56 -4.25 -9.78 5.24
CA MET A 56 -2.80 -10.00 5.26
C MET A 56 -2.43 -10.81 6.50
N GLY A 57 -1.76 -11.94 6.29
CA GLY A 57 -1.27 -12.79 7.38
C GLY A 57 -0.18 -12.11 8.22
N PRO A 58 0.20 -12.71 9.37
CA PRO A 58 1.19 -12.16 10.30
C PRO A 58 2.52 -11.79 9.64
N GLU A 59 2.98 -12.58 8.67
CA GLU A 59 4.23 -12.34 7.93
C GLU A 59 4.27 -10.95 7.28
N ALA A 60 3.13 -10.48 6.74
CA ALA A 60 3.07 -9.14 6.13
C ALA A 60 3.26 -8.03 7.17
N PHE A 61 2.85 -8.25 8.42
CA PHE A 61 3.01 -7.28 9.50
C PHE A 61 4.42 -7.29 10.09
N GLU A 62 5.18 -8.37 9.89
CA GLU A 62 6.58 -8.49 10.29
C GLU A 62 7.55 -7.97 9.22
N THR A 63 7.20 -8.13 7.94
CA THR A 63 8.11 -7.87 6.81
C THR A 63 7.83 -6.58 6.06
N LEU A 64 6.60 -6.06 6.10
CA LEU A 64 6.20 -4.86 5.40
C LEU A 64 5.98 -3.71 6.36
N THR A 65 6.48 -2.53 5.98
CA THR A 65 6.18 -1.27 6.63
C THR A 65 4.68 -0.91 6.50
N TYR A 66 4.25 0.11 7.23
CA TYR A 66 2.86 0.57 7.21
C TYR A 66 2.38 0.94 5.79
N TYR A 67 3.16 1.75 5.07
CA TYR A 67 2.78 2.20 3.73
C TYR A 67 2.97 1.15 2.64
N GLU A 68 3.85 0.17 2.84
CA GLU A 68 3.95 -0.99 1.94
C GLU A 68 2.68 -1.85 1.98
N ARG A 69 2.12 -2.09 3.17
CA ARG A 69 0.82 -2.76 3.29
C ARG A 69 -0.31 -1.94 2.68
N TRP A 70 -0.28 -0.62 2.82
CA TRP A 70 -1.28 0.25 2.20
C TRP A 70 -1.23 0.22 0.69
N ILE A 71 -0.05 0.35 0.06
CA ILE A 71 0.02 0.34 -1.41
C ILE A 71 -0.35 -1.03 -1.98
N GLU A 72 -0.04 -2.13 -1.29
CA GLU A 72 -0.52 -3.47 -1.65
C GLU A 72 -2.06 -3.52 -1.60
N SER A 73 -2.67 -3.01 -0.52
CA SER A 73 -4.12 -2.97 -0.38
C SER A 73 -4.81 -2.10 -1.44
N VAL A 74 -4.26 -0.90 -1.72
CA VAL A 74 -4.73 -0.01 -2.79
C VAL A 74 -4.62 -0.70 -4.14
N THR A 75 -3.51 -1.38 -4.41
CA THR A 75 -3.27 -2.08 -5.68
C THR A 75 -4.30 -3.19 -5.90
N ARG A 76 -4.55 -4.04 -4.91
CA ARG A 76 -5.55 -5.12 -5.02
C ARG A 76 -6.95 -4.56 -5.24
N ASN A 77 -7.35 -3.54 -4.50
CA ASN A 77 -8.66 -2.89 -4.67
C ASN A 77 -8.82 -2.25 -6.06
N LEU A 78 -7.78 -1.62 -6.61
CA LEU A 78 -7.83 -1.03 -7.95
C LEU A 78 -7.90 -2.09 -9.05
N VAL A 79 -7.26 -3.24 -8.87
CA VAL A 79 -7.39 -4.39 -9.77
C VAL A 79 -8.80 -4.97 -9.70
N GLU A 80 -9.34 -5.18 -8.50
CA GLU A 80 -10.71 -5.68 -8.29
C GLU A 80 -11.77 -4.72 -8.89
N ALA A 81 -11.53 -3.41 -8.82
CA ALA A 81 -12.37 -2.38 -9.44
C ALA A 81 -12.21 -2.28 -10.97
N GLY A 82 -11.27 -3.01 -11.56
CA GLY A 82 -11.01 -3.00 -13.00
C GLY A 82 -10.31 -1.74 -13.52
N ALA A 83 -9.63 -0.98 -12.65
CA ALA A 83 -8.86 0.21 -13.05
C ALA A 83 -7.65 -0.15 -13.92
N PHE A 84 -7.06 -1.32 -13.68
CA PHE A 84 -6.01 -1.95 -14.49
C PHE A 84 -5.94 -3.44 -14.16
N THR A 85 -5.31 -4.21 -15.04
CA THR A 85 -5.07 -5.63 -14.89
C THR A 85 -3.70 -5.91 -14.25
N PRO A 86 -3.47 -7.11 -13.69
CA PRO A 86 -2.15 -7.52 -13.22
C PRO A 86 -1.08 -7.47 -14.32
N ALA A 87 -1.46 -7.73 -15.58
CA ALA A 87 -0.55 -7.67 -16.72
C ALA A 87 -0.10 -6.23 -17.02
N GLU A 88 -1.03 -5.27 -17.04
CA GLU A 88 -0.72 -3.85 -17.22
C GLU A 88 0.13 -3.30 -16.07
N LEU A 89 -0.14 -3.75 -14.83
CA LEU A 89 0.68 -3.41 -13.68
C LEU A 89 2.12 -3.93 -13.83
N ALA A 90 2.28 -5.21 -14.20
CA ALA A 90 3.59 -5.82 -14.40
C ALA A 90 4.38 -5.11 -15.50
N GLU A 91 3.73 -4.79 -16.62
CA GLU A 91 4.33 -4.02 -17.70
C GLU A 91 4.78 -2.64 -17.20
N LYS A 92 3.91 -1.94 -16.46
CA LYS A 92 4.25 -0.61 -15.93
C LYS A 92 5.41 -0.66 -14.94
N LEU A 93 5.45 -1.67 -14.08
CA LEU A 93 6.56 -1.87 -13.14
C LEU A 93 7.88 -2.12 -13.87
N ALA A 94 7.86 -2.90 -14.96
CA ALA A 94 9.04 -3.11 -15.80
C ALA A 94 9.51 -1.79 -16.45
N GLN A 95 8.59 -0.99 -16.99
CA GLN A 95 8.89 0.34 -17.55
C GLN A 95 9.48 1.28 -16.49
N VAL A 96 8.92 1.30 -15.27
CA VAL A 96 9.41 2.14 -14.17
C VAL A 96 10.80 1.71 -13.73
N LYS A 97 11.03 0.40 -13.60
CA LYS A 97 12.35 -0.17 -13.24
C LYS A 97 13.42 0.13 -14.29
N ALA A 98 13.05 0.18 -15.57
CA ALA A 98 13.98 0.51 -16.65
C ALA A 98 14.45 1.98 -16.64
N ARG A 99 13.74 2.89 -15.96
CA ARG A 99 14.10 4.31 -15.88
C ARG A 99 15.29 4.57 -14.96
N GLY A 100 15.54 3.70 -13.99
CA GLY A 100 16.71 3.78 -13.11
C GLY A 100 16.55 2.99 -11.82
N ALA A 101 17.63 2.93 -11.05
CA ALA A 101 17.71 2.12 -9.84
C ALA A 101 17.24 2.87 -8.59
N THR A 102 17.28 4.20 -8.63
CA THR A 102 16.84 5.05 -7.52
C THR A 102 15.40 5.52 -7.72
N TYR A 103 14.73 5.85 -6.62
CA TYR A 103 13.40 6.46 -6.68
C TYR A 103 13.38 7.73 -7.54
N GLY A 104 14.44 8.56 -7.49
CA GLY A 104 14.55 9.78 -8.27
C GLY A 104 14.57 9.50 -9.77
N GLU A 105 15.44 8.60 -10.23
CA GLU A 105 15.51 8.20 -11.64
C GLU A 105 14.21 7.53 -12.11
N ALA A 106 13.64 6.65 -11.29
CA ALA A 106 12.41 5.93 -11.62
C ALA A 106 11.17 6.84 -11.66
N SER A 107 11.10 7.84 -10.78
CA SER A 107 9.96 8.76 -10.64
C SER A 107 9.95 9.91 -11.64
N LEU A 108 11.12 10.29 -12.18
CA LEU A 108 11.28 11.49 -13.02
C LEU A 108 11.39 11.17 -14.53
N GLY A 109 11.18 9.90 -14.92
CA GLY A 109 11.26 9.49 -16.32
C GLY A 109 10.05 9.94 -17.16
N ALA A 110 10.34 10.88 -18.06
CA ALA A 110 9.46 11.66 -18.94
C ALA A 110 8.71 12.79 -18.21
N SER A 111 9.42 13.90 -17.97
CA SER A 111 8.79 15.21 -18.18
C SER A 111 8.28 15.22 -19.63
N ASP A 112 6.97 15.02 -19.81
CA ASP A 112 6.33 15.45 -21.05
C ASP A 112 6.61 16.95 -21.19
N GLY A 113 7.20 17.33 -22.31
CA GLY A 113 7.52 18.73 -22.64
C GLY A 113 6.29 19.61 -22.78
#